data_AF-A0A1Y4B2E5-F1
#
_entry.id   AF-A0A1Y4B2E5-F1
#
_cell.length_a   1.000
_cell.length_b   1.000
_cell.length_c   1.000
_cell.angle_alpha   90.00
_cell.angle_beta   90.00
_cell.angle_gamma   90.00
#
_symmetry.space_group_name_H-M   'P 1'
#
loop_
_entity.id
_entity.type
_entity.pdbx_description
1 polymer ?
#
loop_
_entity_poly.entity_id
_entity_poly.type
_entity_poly.pdbx_seq_one_letter_code
_entity_poly.pdbx_strand_id
1 'polypeptide(L)'
;MTYSYYPEKMNTDAKDRMRFELADTDVARDNISAALSDEEINAVLERYPDDFRMAKFKLVEHLVFKYGQDVDNSVGPVSFTFSHRMDFWKKLYDDMKKEIAQSAVGNLKPYGGELERKENYFYVGMMHNPGGGRRGGKR
;
A
#
# COMPACT_ATOMS: atom_id res chain seq x y z
N MET A 1 2.44 -3.24 -26.27
CA MET A 1 1.79 -2.87 -25.01
C MET A 1 0.31 -2.86 -25.30
N THR A 2 -0.43 -3.84 -24.79
CA THR A 2 -1.87 -3.96 -25.04
C THR A 2 -2.58 -3.36 -23.85
N TYR A 3 -3.57 -2.51 -24.10
CA TYR A 3 -4.51 -2.13 -23.07
C TYR A 3 -5.92 -2.17 -23.64
N SER A 4 -6.88 -2.48 -22.77
CA SER A 4 -8.30 -2.40 -23.06
C SER A 4 -9.02 -1.81 -21.86
N TYR A 5 -10.05 -1.01 -22.14
CA TYR A 5 -10.87 -0.40 -21.10
C TYR A 5 -12.34 -0.49 -21.51
N TYR A 6 -13.12 -1.20 -20.70
CA TYR A 6 -14.55 -1.40 -20.89
C TYR A 6 -15.31 -0.80 -19.69
N PRO A 7 -15.78 0.46 -19.77
CA PRO A 7 -16.47 1.12 -18.66
C PRO A 7 -17.66 0.33 -18.10
N GLU A 8 -18.34 -0.44 -18.94
CA GLU A 8 -19.46 -1.29 -18.55
C GLU A 8 -19.06 -2.45 -17.63
N LYS A 9 -17.77 -2.81 -17.60
CA LYS A 9 -17.24 -3.91 -16.78
C LYS A 9 -16.62 -3.47 -15.47
N MET A 10 -16.65 -2.17 -15.12
CA MET A 10 -15.98 -1.65 -13.90
C MET A 10 -16.44 -2.33 -12.59
N ASN A 11 -17.67 -2.82 -12.53
CA ASN A 11 -18.20 -3.49 -11.34
C ASN A 11 -17.82 -4.99 -11.28
N THR A 12 -17.35 -5.56 -12.39
CA THR A 12 -17.10 -7.00 -12.54
C THR A 12 -15.64 -7.34 -12.83
N ASP A 13 -14.91 -6.40 -13.44
CA ASP A 13 -13.50 -6.54 -13.82
C ASP A 13 -12.64 -5.62 -12.94
N ALA A 14 -11.83 -6.24 -12.09
CA ALA A 14 -10.91 -5.53 -11.20
C ALA A 14 -9.86 -4.71 -11.97
N LYS A 15 -9.50 -5.13 -13.19
CA LYS A 15 -8.57 -4.41 -14.05
C LYS A 15 -9.17 -3.10 -14.53
N ASP A 16 -10.39 -3.13 -15.07
CA ASP A 16 -11.07 -1.92 -15.57
C ASP A 16 -11.41 -0.97 -14.41
N ARG A 17 -11.76 -1.50 -13.24
CA ARG A 17 -11.87 -0.71 -12.02
C ARG A 17 -10.55 -0.02 -11.66
N MET A 18 -9.43 -0.75 -11.71
CA MET A 18 -8.12 -0.21 -11.39
C MET A 18 -7.70 0.91 -12.36
N ARG A 19 -7.93 0.72 -13.67
CA ARG A 19 -7.68 1.74 -14.70
C ARG A 19 -8.43 3.04 -14.42
N PHE A 20 -9.71 2.91 -14.07
CA PHE A 20 -10.52 4.06 -13.71
C PHE A 20 -10.04 4.75 -12.43
N GLU A 21 -9.78 3.97 -11.39
CA GLU A 21 -9.34 4.50 -10.10
C GLU A 21 -7.97 5.18 -10.14
N LEU A 22 -7.11 4.78 -11.08
CA LEU A 22 -5.83 5.42 -11.38
C LEU A 22 -5.95 6.56 -12.40
N ALA A 23 -7.07 6.64 -13.11
CA ALA A 23 -7.26 7.51 -14.27
C ALA A 23 -6.08 7.40 -15.25
N ASP A 24 -5.63 6.17 -15.51
CA ASP A 24 -4.39 5.91 -16.24
C ASP A 24 -4.55 5.95 -17.77
N THR A 25 -5.79 6.14 -18.24
CA THR A 25 -6.16 6.19 -19.67
C THR A 25 -6.34 7.63 -20.15
N ASP A 26 -5.81 7.94 -21.32
CA ASP A 26 -6.01 9.19 -22.04
C ASP A 26 -6.82 8.92 -23.32
N VAL A 27 -7.96 9.59 -23.46
CA VAL A 27 -8.95 9.40 -24.54
C VAL A 27 -8.97 10.61 -25.48
N ALA A 28 -8.10 11.61 -25.27
CA ALA A 28 -8.34 12.96 -25.79
C ALA A 28 -8.21 13.14 -27.31
N ARG A 29 -7.69 12.19 -28.11
CA ARG A 29 -7.34 12.46 -29.54
C ARG A 29 -7.37 11.25 -30.49
N ASP A 30 -8.47 10.49 -30.55
CA ASP A 30 -8.66 9.28 -31.40
C ASP A 30 -7.67 8.13 -31.17
N ASN A 31 -6.54 8.39 -30.53
CA ASN A 31 -5.63 7.43 -29.95
C ASN A 31 -5.92 7.35 -28.46
N ILE A 32 -6.52 6.24 -28.05
CA ILE A 32 -6.58 5.92 -26.65
C ILE A 32 -5.16 5.47 -26.26
N SER A 33 -4.62 5.98 -25.16
CA SER A 33 -3.33 5.54 -24.61
C SER A 33 -3.46 5.28 -23.12
N ALA A 34 -2.61 4.42 -22.57
CA ALA A 34 -2.62 4.11 -21.16
C ALA A 34 -1.22 4.14 -20.56
N ALA A 35 -1.12 4.58 -19.32
CA ALA A 35 0.13 4.58 -18.57
C ALA A 35 0.57 3.16 -18.20
N LEU A 36 -0.38 2.24 -17.97
CA LEU A 36 -0.11 0.84 -17.64
C LEU A 36 -0.70 -0.09 -18.71
N SER A 37 -0.05 -1.22 -18.95
CA SER A 37 -0.59 -2.30 -19.78
C SER A 37 -1.58 -3.17 -18.99
N ASP A 38 -2.41 -3.93 -19.70
CA ASP A 38 -3.32 -4.88 -19.06
C ASP A 38 -2.54 -5.94 -18.27
N GLU A 39 -1.39 -6.36 -18.78
CA GLU A 39 -0.52 -7.35 -18.13
C GLU A 39 0.10 -6.82 -16.83
N GLU A 40 0.53 -5.55 -16.80
CA GLU A 40 1.08 -4.91 -15.60
C GLU A 40 0.03 -4.84 -14.48
N ILE A 41 -1.21 -4.44 -14.82
CA ILE A 41 -2.31 -4.35 -13.86
C ILE A 41 -2.68 -5.74 -13.35
N ASN A 42 -2.87 -6.71 -14.25
CA ASN A 42 -3.27 -8.07 -13.89
C ASN A 42 -2.19 -8.75 -13.03
N ALA A 43 -0.91 -8.61 -13.35
CA ALA A 43 0.17 -9.20 -12.57
C ALA A 43 0.21 -8.68 -11.12
N VAL A 44 -0.14 -7.42 -10.89
CA VAL A 44 -0.22 -6.87 -9.53
C VAL A 44 -1.49 -7.30 -8.82
N LEU A 45 -2.64 -7.33 -9.52
CA LEU A 45 -3.90 -7.84 -8.96
C LEU A 45 -3.77 -9.32 -8.54
N GLU A 46 -3.10 -10.16 -9.34
CA GLU A 46 -2.83 -11.56 -9.02
C GLU A 46 -1.91 -11.72 -7.80
N ARG A 47 -0.97 -10.78 -7.60
CA ARG A 47 -0.09 -10.79 -6.42
C ARG A 47 -0.81 -10.37 -5.14
N TYR A 48 -1.87 -9.56 -5.26
CA TYR A 48 -2.65 -9.02 -4.14
C TYR A 48 -4.16 -9.25 -4.34
N PRO A 49 -4.62 -10.52 -4.42
CA PRO A 49 -6.00 -10.84 -4.80
C PRO A 49 -7.04 -10.32 -3.79
N ASP A 50 -6.68 -10.29 -2.51
CA ASP A 50 -7.57 -9.88 -1.41
C ASP A 50 -7.33 -8.44 -0.95
N ASP A 51 -6.30 -7.76 -1.46
CA ASP A 51 -5.94 -6.39 -1.04
C ASP A 51 -5.81 -5.46 -2.25
N PHE A 52 -6.97 -5.11 -2.80
CA PHE A 52 -7.09 -4.17 -3.93
C PHE A 52 -6.39 -2.83 -3.65
N ARG A 53 -6.40 -2.38 -2.40
CA ARG A 53 -5.76 -1.12 -1.98
C ARG A 53 -4.23 -1.25 -2.03
N MET A 54 -3.66 -2.36 -1.57
CA MET A 54 -2.23 -2.64 -1.74
C MET A 54 -1.85 -2.81 -3.21
N ALA A 55 -2.69 -3.49 -4.01
CA ALA A 55 -2.49 -3.61 -5.45
C ALA A 55 -2.40 -2.23 -6.12
N LYS A 56 -3.34 -1.32 -5.81
CA LYS A 56 -3.33 0.06 -6.30
C LYS A 56 -2.06 0.80 -5.87
N PHE A 57 -1.66 0.68 -4.61
CA PHE A 57 -0.42 1.30 -4.12
C PHE A 57 0.81 0.83 -4.89
N LYS A 58 0.90 -0.47 -5.19
CA LYS A 58 2.01 -1.04 -5.95
C LYS A 58 2.04 -0.60 -7.40
N LEU A 59 0.89 -0.39 -8.03
CA LEU A 59 0.81 0.19 -9.36
C LEU A 59 1.22 1.67 -9.38
N VAL A 60 0.86 2.45 -8.36
CA VAL A 60 1.33 3.85 -8.21
C VAL A 60 2.84 3.90 -8.00
N GLU A 61 3.39 3.00 -7.16
CA GLU A 61 4.85 2.85 -6.99
C GLU A 61 5.54 2.54 -8.32
N HIS A 62 4.96 1.66 -9.15
CA HIS A 62 5.47 1.36 -10.49
C HIS A 62 5.45 2.59 -11.42
N LEU A 63 4.37 3.38 -11.40
CA LEU A 63 4.26 4.61 -12.20
C LEU A 63 5.31 5.66 -11.83
N VAL A 64 5.63 5.78 -10.54
CA VAL A 64 6.72 6.64 -10.06
C VAL A 64 8.06 6.22 -10.64
N PHE A 65 8.37 4.92 -10.71
CA PHE A 65 9.61 4.45 -11.33
C PHE A 65 9.62 4.67 -12.84
N LYS A 66 8.49 4.41 -13.51
CA LYS A 66 8.35 4.56 -14.95
C LYS A 66 8.55 6.01 -15.40
N TYR A 67 7.84 6.94 -14.76
CA TYR A 67 7.95 8.37 -15.09
C TYR A 67 9.16 9.05 -14.48
N GLY A 68 9.81 8.46 -13.47
CA GLY A 68 11.04 8.99 -12.89
C GLY A 68 12.23 9.02 -13.85
N GLN A 69 12.14 8.31 -14.98
CA GLN A 69 13.13 8.35 -16.06
C GLN A 69 12.89 9.49 -17.06
N ASP A 70 11.69 10.09 -17.06
CA ASP A 70 11.34 11.18 -17.96
C ASP A 70 11.96 12.48 -17.46
N VAL A 71 12.69 13.17 -18.34
CA VAL A 71 13.32 14.45 -18.05
C VAL A 71 12.72 15.54 -18.93
N ASP A 72 12.57 16.74 -18.37
CA ASP A 72 12.14 17.92 -19.12
C ASP A 72 13.10 18.14 -20.31
N ASN A 73 12.53 18.30 -21.50
CA ASN A 73 13.31 18.38 -22.74
C ASN A 73 12.85 19.57 -23.57
N SER A 74 13.80 20.25 -24.21
CA SER A 74 13.54 21.36 -25.12
C SER A 74 14.26 21.16 -26.43
N VAL A 75 13.52 21.28 -27.53
CA VAL A 75 14.03 21.17 -28.90
C VAL A 75 13.61 22.42 -29.67
N GLY A 76 14.56 23.33 -29.88
CA GLY A 76 14.29 24.63 -30.51
C GLY A 76 13.32 25.48 -29.66
N PRO A 77 12.24 26.04 -30.23
CA PRO A 77 11.26 26.83 -29.48
C PRO A 77 10.23 25.98 -28.69
N VAL A 78 10.27 24.65 -28.83
CA VAL A 78 9.32 23.74 -28.18
C VAL A 78 9.96 23.17 -26.92
N SER A 79 9.27 23.32 -25.79
CA SER A 79 9.65 22.74 -24.51
C SER A 79 8.56 21.78 -24.01
N PHE A 80 8.98 20.63 -23.52
CA PHE A 80 8.14 19.63 -22.86
C PHE A 80 8.50 19.56 -21.39
N THR A 81 7.48 19.72 -20.54
CA THR A 81 7.60 19.56 -19.08
C THR A 81 6.91 18.27 -18.65
N PHE A 82 7.71 17.31 -18.21
CA PHE A 82 7.29 16.02 -17.67
C PHE A 82 7.32 15.99 -16.14
N SER A 83 8.09 16.91 -15.53
CA SER A 83 8.20 17.10 -14.07
C SER A 83 6.84 17.16 -13.35
N HIS A 84 5.86 17.88 -13.89
CA HIS A 84 4.52 17.99 -13.29
C HIS A 84 3.77 16.66 -13.19
N ARG A 85 3.93 15.77 -14.18
CA ARG A 85 3.33 14.44 -14.15
C ARG A 85 3.95 13.62 -13.03
N MET A 86 5.27 13.71 -12.89
CA MET A 86 6.00 13.00 -11.85
C MET A 86 5.62 13.49 -10.44
N ASP A 87 5.45 14.80 -10.26
CA ASP A 87 4.99 15.39 -9.00
C ASP A 87 3.62 14.88 -8.57
N PHE A 88 2.69 14.73 -9.53
CA PHE A 88 1.37 14.16 -9.26
C PHE A 88 1.47 12.73 -8.72
N TRP A 89 2.18 11.84 -9.42
CA TRP A 89 2.32 10.45 -9.02
C TRP A 89 3.08 10.28 -7.70
N LYS A 90 4.10 11.11 -7.47
CA LYS A 90 4.84 11.12 -6.21
C LYS A 90 3.97 11.53 -5.03
N LYS A 91 3.16 12.58 -5.20
CA LYS A 91 2.23 13.03 -4.17
C LYS A 91 1.21 11.93 -3.83
N LEU A 92 0.62 11.30 -4.86
CA LEU A 92 -0.30 10.20 -4.67
C LEU A 92 0.36 9.00 -3.95
N TYR A 93 1.59 8.66 -4.33
CA TYR A 93 2.40 7.64 -3.65
C TYR A 93 2.60 7.96 -2.16
N ASP A 94 3.04 9.19 -1.85
CA ASP A 94 3.31 9.61 -0.48
C ASP A 94 2.05 9.60 0.39
N ASP A 95 0.91 10.01 -0.17
CA ASP A 95 -0.38 10.01 0.51
C ASP A 95 -0.87 8.58 0.78
N MET A 96 -0.85 7.70 -0.23
CA MET A 96 -1.22 6.29 -0.07
C MET A 96 -0.29 5.55 0.91
N LYS A 97 1.01 5.85 0.88
CA LYS A 97 1.99 5.27 1.81
C LYS A 97 1.65 5.62 3.27
N LYS A 98 1.24 6.87 3.53
CA LYS A 98 0.80 7.30 4.86
C LYS A 98 -0.49 6.59 5.27
N GLU A 99 -1.47 6.50 4.37
CA GLU A 99 -2.74 5.80 4.65
C GLU A 99 -2.52 4.32 4.99
N ILE A 100 -1.67 3.63 4.23
CA ILE A 100 -1.32 2.23 4.49
C ILE A 100 -0.62 2.10 5.85
N ALA A 101 0.36 2.95 6.14
CA ALA A 101 1.06 2.96 7.42
C ALA A 101 0.11 3.20 8.61
N GLN A 102 -0.83 4.14 8.48
CA GLN A 102 -1.85 4.41 9.51
C GLN A 102 -2.79 3.21 9.72
N SER A 103 -3.20 2.54 8.63
CA SER A 103 -4.07 1.37 8.72
C SER A 103 -3.38 0.16 9.39
N ALA A 104 -2.05 0.03 9.27
CA ALA A 104 -1.29 -1.01 9.96
C ALA A 104 -1.27 -0.81 11.48
N VAL A 105 -1.28 0.45 11.94
CA VAL A 105 -1.32 0.78 13.38
C VAL A 105 -2.69 0.53 13.99
N GLY A 106 -3.78 0.73 13.22
CA GLY A 106 -5.16 0.46 13.65
C GLY A 106 -5.53 -1.02 13.76
N ASN A 107 -4.74 -1.92 13.14
CA ASN A 107 -4.94 -3.37 13.19
C ASN A 107 -4.24 -4.05 14.38
N LEU A 108 -3.72 -3.28 15.34
CA LEU A 108 -3.49 -3.80 16.69
C LEU A 108 -4.87 -4.11 17.28
N LYS A 109 -5.38 -5.32 17.04
CA LYS A 109 -6.48 -5.87 17.83
C LYS A 109 -6.12 -5.58 19.30
N PRO A 110 -7.00 -4.95 20.11
CA PRO A 110 -6.80 -5.00 21.54
C PRO A 110 -6.60 -6.47 21.88
N TYR A 111 -5.53 -6.78 22.59
CA TYR A 111 -5.21 -8.11 23.06
C TYR A 111 -6.36 -8.55 23.98
N GLY A 112 -7.40 -9.13 23.38
CA GLY A 112 -8.76 -9.07 23.92
C GLY A 112 -9.67 -9.96 23.11
N GLY A 113 -9.33 -11.24 23.06
CA GLY A 113 -10.11 -12.27 22.40
C GLY A 113 -9.24 -13.48 22.14
N GLU A 114 -9.42 -14.52 22.96
CA GLU A 114 -8.85 -15.86 22.77
C GLU A 114 -7.40 -16.09 23.23
N LEU A 115 -7.00 -15.48 24.36
CA LEU A 115 -5.94 -16.03 25.21
C LEU A 115 -6.54 -17.02 26.22
N GLU A 116 -7.33 -17.97 25.73
CA GLU A 116 -7.64 -19.16 26.50
C GLU A 116 -6.40 -20.06 26.53
N ARG A 117 -5.79 -20.14 27.71
CA ARG A 117 -4.86 -21.18 28.16
C ARG A 117 -3.46 -21.21 27.54
N LYS A 118 -2.76 -20.08 27.51
CA LYS A 118 -1.33 -20.12 27.82
C LYS A 118 -1.13 -19.39 29.13
N GLU A 119 -0.90 -20.15 30.20
CA GLU A 119 -0.48 -19.58 31.47
C GLU A 119 0.76 -18.73 31.20
N ASN A 120 0.64 -17.42 31.44
CA ASN A 120 1.76 -16.50 31.26
C ASN A 120 2.93 -17.00 32.10
N TYR A 121 4.13 -17.06 31.51
CA TYR A 121 5.35 -17.59 32.15
C TYR A 121 5.70 -16.87 33.46
N PHE A 122 5.16 -15.66 33.66
CA PHE A 122 5.20 -14.92 34.90
C PHE A 122 3.76 -14.58 35.33
N TYR A 123 3.41 -14.92 36.57
CA TYR A 123 2.16 -14.53 37.21
C TYR A 123 2.42 -13.63 38.42
N VAL A 124 1.44 -12.79 38.75
CA VAL A 124 1.49 -11.88 39.90
C VAL A 124 1.65 -12.71 41.18
N GLY A 125 2.74 -12.49 41.92
CA GLY A 125 3.06 -13.24 43.15
C GLY A 125 4.38 -14.02 43.10
N MET A 126 5.02 -14.16 41.93
CA MET A 126 6.34 -14.82 41.79
C MET A 126 7.50 -14.08 42.50
N MET A 127 7.27 -12.85 42.99
CA MET A 127 8.24 -12.10 43.81
C MET A 127 8.15 -12.42 45.31
N HIS A 128 7.24 -13.30 45.75
CA HIS A 128 7.23 -13.77 47.14
C HIS A 128 8.29 -14.87 47.32
N ASN A 129 9.50 -14.47 47.74
CA ASN A 129 10.51 -15.39 48.24
C ASN A 129 10.16 -15.77 49.69
N PRO A 130 9.88 -17.05 50.03
CA PRO A 130 9.63 -17.46 51.42
C PRO A 130 10.89 -17.42 52.32
N GLY A 131 12.06 -17.07 51.80
CA GLY A 131 13.35 -17.19 52.48
C GLY A 131 13.95 -15.94 53.12
N GLY A 132 13.17 -14.89 53.41
CA GLY A 132 13.70 -13.58 53.85
C GLY A 132 13.45 -13.18 55.31
N GLY A 133 13.04 -14.11 56.19
CA GLY A 133 12.68 -13.80 57.59
C GLY A 133 13.78 -14.20 58.58
N ARG A 134 14.64 -13.25 58.95
CA ARG A 134 15.67 -13.37 60.00
C ARG A 134 15.00 -13.72 61.34
N ARG A 135 15.08 -14.99 61.76
CA ARG A 135 14.65 -15.44 63.10
C ARG A 135 15.53 -14.77 64.17
N GLY A 136 14.89 -14.02 65.07
CA GLY A 136 15.52 -13.40 66.22
C GLY A 136 16.09 -14.45 67.17
N GLY A 137 17.38 -14.31 67.51
CA GLY A 137 18.01 -15.01 68.61
C GLY A 137 17.82 -14.22 69.91
N LYS A 138 17.10 -14.81 70.87
CA LYS A 138 17.28 -14.57 72.30
C LYS A 138 17.63 -15.91 72.95
N ARG A 139 18.88 -16.08 73.37
CA ARG A 139 19.29 -16.69 74.65
C ARG A 139 20.58 -16.01 75.07
#